data_AF-Q22U47-F1
#
_entry.id   AF-Q22U47-F1
#
_cell.length_a   1.000
_cell.length_b   1.000
_cell.length_c   1.000
_cell.angle_alpha   90.00
_cell.angle_beta   90.00
_cell.angle_gamma   90.00
#
_symmetry.space_group_name_H-M   'P 1'
#
loop_
_entity.id
_entity.type
_entity.pdbx_description
1 polymer ?
#
loop_
_entity_poly.entity_id
_entity_poly.type
_entity_poly.pdbx_seq_one_letter_code
_entity_poly.pdbx_strand_id
1 'polypeptide(L)'
;MKILFSLLLVQFLRAAIADFCPSGQYGHNRKLCIHCQDNYSRTKGSNVSSSSCFPCPENQTSVSGNTCSPCPNNFYSYSGQYCIACPDNQQSISGQSCTICPPGQSSISGTSCEIATTFSKNLQQFFIKSVLISMFLIS
;
A
#
# COMPACT_ATOMS: atom_id res chain seq x y z
N MET A 1 38.52 -36.67 -20.91
CA MET A 1 37.84 -36.56 -19.59
C MET A 1 37.67 -35.12 -19.07
N LYS A 2 38.66 -34.21 -19.23
CA LYS A 2 38.53 -32.81 -18.76
C LYS A 2 37.36 -32.02 -19.38
N ILE A 3 37.12 -32.19 -20.69
CA ILE A 3 36.07 -31.45 -21.42
C ILE A 3 34.65 -31.89 -21.00
N LEU A 4 34.46 -33.19 -20.76
CA LEU A 4 33.18 -33.73 -20.28
C LEU A 4 32.84 -33.21 -18.87
N PHE A 5 33.86 -33.10 -18.00
CA PHE A 5 33.72 -32.55 -16.66
C PHE A 5 33.40 -31.05 -16.69
N SER A 6 34.08 -30.27 -17.54
CA SER A 6 33.76 -28.85 -17.74
C SER A 6 32.37 -28.62 -18.31
N LEU A 7 31.90 -29.45 -19.27
CA LEU A 7 30.54 -29.33 -19.81
C LEU A 7 29.46 -29.67 -18.77
N LEU A 8 29.67 -30.73 -17.98
CA LEU A 8 28.80 -31.08 -16.85
C LEU A 8 28.75 -29.95 -15.81
N LEU A 9 29.89 -29.39 -15.43
CA LEU A 9 29.96 -28.31 -14.45
C LEU A 9 29.26 -27.03 -14.95
N VAL A 10 29.40 -26.70 -16.24
CA VAL A 10 28.67 -25.59 -16.88
C VAL A 10 27.16 -25.85 -16.94
N GLN A 11 26.72 -27.09 -17.19
CA GLN A 11 25.30 -27.46 -17.17
C GLN A 11 24.70 -27.39 -15.75
N PHE A 12 25.43 -27.86 -14.73
CA PHE A 12 25.04 -27.75 -13.32
C PHE A 12 24.96 -26.29 -12.86
N LEU A 13 25.93 -25.45 -13.26
CA LEU A 13 25.91 -24.02 -12.98
C LEU A 13 24.72 -23.32 -13.65
N ARG A 14 24.40 -23.64 -14.91
CA ARG A 14 23.25 -23.05 -15.63
C ARG A 14 21.90 -23.44 -15.02
N ALA A 15 21.76 -24.66 -14.49
CA ALA A 15 20.53 -25.11 -13.82
C ALA A 15 20.30 -24.36 -12.50
N ALA A 16 21.36 -24.05 -11.74
CA ALA A 16 21.26 -23.37 -10.45
C ALA A 16 20.80 -21.89 -10.54
N ILE A 17 20.95 -21.24 -11.70
CA ILE A 17 20.59 -19.82 -11.89
C ILE A 17 19.13 -19.63 -12.33
N ALA A 18 18.47 -20.69 -12.84
CA ALA A 18 17.08 -20.63 -13.31
C ALA A 18 16.05 -20.76 -12.18
N ASP A 19 16.51 -21.08 -10.97
CA ASP A 19 15.67 -21.39 -9.83
C ASP A 19 15.46 -20.20 -8.88
N PHE A 20 15.80 -18.97 -9.28
CA PHE A 20 15.69 -17.79 -8.41
C PHE A 20 14.68 -16.77 -8.93
N CYS A 21 13.71 -16.43 -8.09
CA CYS A 21 12.75 -15.36 -8.31
C CYS A 21 13.23 -14.06 -7.66
N PRO A 22 13.12 -12.90 -8.34
CA PRO A 22 13.43 -11.61 -7.75
C PRO A 22 12.47 -11.25 -6.60
N SER A 23 12.79 -10.18 -5.86
CA SER A 23 11.90 -9.62 -4.84
C SER A 23 10.52 -9.31 -5.41
N GLY A 24 9.48 -9.47 -4.60
CA GLY A 24 8.09 -9.31 -4.99
C GLY A 24 7.52 -10.51 -5.77
N GLN A 25 8.30 -11.58 -5.94
CA GLN A 25 7.85 -12.83 -6.56
C GLN A 25 8.21 -14.04 -5.71
N TYR A 26 7.40 -15.09 -5.82
CA TYR A 26 7.64 -16.39 -5.21
C TYR A 26 7.59 -17.52 -6.25
N GLY A 27 8.18 -18.64 -5.89
CA GLY A 27 8.23 -19.83 -6.70
C GLY A 27 6.93 -20.61 -6.75
N HIS A 28 6.50 -20.99 -7.95
CA HIS A 28 5.40 -21.91 -8.17
C HIS A 28 5.83 -23.04 -9.11
N ASN A 29 5.56 -24.29 -8.71
CA ASN A 29 5.85 -25.50 -9.48
C ASN A 29 7.29 -25.60 -10.02
N ARG A 30 8.27 -25.11 -9.24
CA ARG A 30 9.73 -25.22 -9.50
C ARG A 30 10.23 -24.65 -10.82
N LYS A 31 9.44 -23.86 -11.55
CA LYS A 31 9.85 -23.26 -12.84
C LYS A 31 9.25 -21.87 -13.12
N LEU A 32 8.29 -21.43 -12.32
CA LEU A 32 7.59 -20.17 -12.55
C LEU A 32 7.72 -19.25 -11.34
N CYS A 33 7.97 -17.97 -11.59
CA CYS A 33 7.89 -16.93 -10.58
C CYS A 33 6.55 -16.21 -10.72
N ILE A 34 5.81 -16.11 -9.62
CA ILE A 34 4.50 -15.46 -9.55
C ILE A 34 4.64 -14.22 -8.67
N HIS A 35 4.06 -13.11 -9.10
CA HIS A 35 4.00 -11.88 -8.31
C HIS A 35 3.16 -12.09 -7.05
N CYS A 36 3.57 -11.45 -5.95
CA CYS A 36 2.65 -11.36 -4.81
C CYS A 36 1.43 -10.54 -5.21
N GLN A 37 0.28 -10.93 -4.68
CA GLN A 37 -0.92 -10.11 -4.71
C GLN A 37 -0.75 -8.83 -3.88
N ASP A 38 -1.64 -7.87 -4.07
CA ASP A 38 -1.67 -6.63 -3.30
C ASP A 38 -1.80 -6.89 -1.80
N ASN A 39 -1.18 -6.01 -1.01
CA ASN A 39 -1.03 -6.11 0.45
C ASN A 39 -0.18 -7.30 0.91
N TYR A 40 0.50 -8.00 0.01
CA TYR A 40 1.52 -8.98 0.33
C TYR A 40 2.84 -8.54 -0.31
N SER A 41 3.96 -8.83 0.35
CA SER A 41 5.27 -8.50 -0.15
C SER A 41 6.29 -9.60 0.10
N ARG A 42 7.41 -9.47 -0.61
CA ARG A 42 8.60 -10.30 -0.42
C ARG A 42 9.82 -9.46 -0.73
N THR A 43 10.47 -8.95 0.32
CA THR A 43 11.59 -8.01 0.19
C THR A 43 12.89 -8.66 -0.32
N LYS A 44 13.03 -9.98 -0.16
CA LYS A 44 14.17 -10.75 -0.66
C LYS A 44 13.71 -11.71 -1.75
N GLY A 45 14.49 -11.78 -2.83
CA GLY A 45 14.32 -12.82 -3.84
C GLY A 45 14.41 -14.22 -3.23
N SER A 46 13.86 -15.20 -3.91
CA SER A 46 13.56 -16.49 -3.32
C SER A 46 13.67 -17.61 -4.34
N ASN A 47 13.99 -18.82 -3.90
CA ASN A 47 14.08 -19.93 -4.84
C ASN A 47 12.68 -20.31 -5.35
N VAL A 48 12.57 -20.91 -6.54
CA VAL A 48 11.33 -21.43 -7.16
C VAL A 48 10.65 -22.53 -6.33
N SER A 49 11.33 -23.02 -5.29
CA SER A 49 10.82 -23.95 -4.27
C SER A 49 10.15 -23.26 -3.07
N SER A 50 10.29 -21.93 -2.93
CA SER A 50 9.64 -21.14 -1.89
C SER A 50 8.28 -20.63 -2.36
N SER A 51 7.24 -20.80 -1.55
CA SER A 51 5.87 -20.88 -2.06
C SER A 51 4.91 -19.75 -1.66
N SER A 52 5.38 -18.67 -1.02
CA SER A 52 4.44 -17.64 -0.54
C SER A 52 5.02 -16.24 -0.43
N CYS A 53 4.16 -15.24 -0.39
CA CYS A 53 4.49 -13.89 0.06
C CYS A 53 3.98 -13.67 1.49
N PHE A 54 4.48 -12.64 2.16
CA PHE A 54 4.07 -12.30 3.51
C PHE A 54 3.07 -11.14 3.47
N PRO A 55 2.02 -11.14 4.32
CA PRO A 55 1.12 -10.00 4.40
C PRO A 55 1.89 -8.76 4.85
N CYS A 56 1.50 -7.60 4.34
CA CYS A 56 2.02 -6.34 4.84
C CYS A 56 1.58 -6.15 6.30
N PRO A 57 2.46 -5.61 7.17
CA PRO A 57 2.13 -5.35 8.56
C PRO A 57 0.98 -4.34 8.74
N GLU A 58 0.58 -4.23 10.01
CA GLU A 58 -0.08 -3.07 10.63
C GLU A 58 0.13 -1.75 9.88
N ASN A 59 -0.92 -1.07 9.38
CA ASN A 59 -0.82 0.28 8.79
C ASN A 59 0.11 0.38 7.57
N GLN A 60 0.34 -0.72 6.85
CA GLN A 60 1.10 -0.75 5.60
C GLN A 60 0.30 -1.46 4.50
N THR A 61 0.66 -1.16 3.26
CA THR A 61 0.10 -1.77 2.05
C THR A 61 1.20 -2.00 1.01
N SER A 62 0.94 -2.81 0.00
CA SER A 62 1.80 -2.99 -1.15
C SER A 62 0.96 -3.17 -2.41
N VAL A 63 1.52 -2.81 -3.55
CA VAL A 63 0.93 -3.08 -4.87
C VAL A 63 1.84 -4.05 -5.61
N SER A 64 1.28 -5.13 -6.13
CA SER A 64 1.97 -6.12 -6.98
C SER A 64 3.25 -6.72 -6.37
N GLY A 65 3.25 -6.94 -5.04
CA GLY A 65 4.38 -7.56 -4.34
C GLY A 65 5.57 -6.68 -4.05
N ASN A 66 5.48 -5.38 -4.36
CA ASN A 66 6.48 -4.41 -3.92
C ASN A 66 6.64 -4.40 -2.40
N THR A 67 7.72 -3.79 -1.92
CA THR A 67 7.95 -3.55 -0.50
C THR A 67 6.74 -2.86 0.12
N CYS A 68 6.31 -3.34 1.29
CA CYS A 68 5.24 -2.70 2.03
C CYS A 68 5.61 -1.25 2.35
N SER A 69 4.71 -0.35 2.04
CA SER A 69 4.81 1.08 2.33
C SER A 69 3.75 1.48 3.34
N PRO A 70 4.03 2.49 4.19
CA PRO A 70 3.04 3.08 5.10
C PRO A 70 1.74 3.46 4.39
N CYS A 71 0.60 3.27 5.04
CA CYS A 71 -0.65 3.88 4.63
C CYS A 71 -0.51 5.42 4.65
N PRO A 72 -1.16 6.14 3.73
CA PRO A 72 -1.12 7.61 3.70
C PRO A 72 -1.80 8.22 4.94
N ASN A 73 -1.59 9.53 5.15
CA ASN A 73 -2.23 10.26 6.25
C ASN A 73 -3.75 10.10 6.21
N ASN A 74 -4.37 9.95 7.37
CA ASN A 74 -5.79 9.71 7.59
C ASN A 74 -6.31 8.36 7.08
N PHE A 75 -5.40 7.42 6.78
CA PHE A 75 -5.72 6.02 6.45
C PHE A 75 -4.97 5.07 7.35
N TYR A 76 -5.50 3.86 7.51
CA TYR A 76 -4.91 2.76 8.28
C TYR A 76 -5.22 1.42 7.60
N SER A 77 -4.55 0.35 7.99
CA SER A 77 -4.85 -1.00 7.50
C SER A 77 -4.61 -2.04 8.57
N TYR A 78 -5.35 -3.15 8.50
CA TYR A 78 -4.98 -4.37 9.18
C TYR A 78 -3.96 -5.16 8.34
N SER A 79 -3.25 -6.10 8.97
CA SER A 79 -2.29 -6.96 8.29
C SER A 79 -2.90 -7.63 7.05
N GLY A 80 -2.23 -7.48 5.90
CA GLY A 80 -2.66 -8.05 4.62
C GLY A 80 -3.89 -7.39 3.98
N GLN A 81 -4.33 -6.23 4.45
CA GLN A 81 -5.48 -5.50 3.91
C GLN A 81 -5.07 -4.16 3.28
N TYR A 82 -5.95 -3.61 2.45
CA TYR A 82 -5.78 -2.28 1.88
C TYR A 82 -5.91 -1.19 2.94
N CYS A 83 -5.28 -0.05 2.68
CA CYS A 83 -5.49 1.14 3.47
C CYS A 83 -6.94 1.62 3.32
N ILE A 84 -7.63 1.77 4.44
CA ILE A 84 -8.98 2.31 4.55
C ILE A 84 -8.95 3.62 5.33
N ALA A 85 -9.90 4.49 5.05
CA ALA A 85 -9.99 5.80 5.68
C ALA A 85 -10.20 5.65 7.19
N CYS A 86 -9.56 6.52 7.98
CA CYS A 86 -9.92 6.67 9.39
C CYS A 86 -11.41 7.05 9.49
N PRO A 87 -12.13 6.54 10.50
CA PRO A 87 -13.52 6.88 10.72
C PRO A 87 -13.67 8.34 11.15
N ASP A 88 -14.92 8.82 11.19
CA ASP A 88 -15.23 10.17 11.66
C ASP A 88 -14.63 10.45 13.05
N ASN A 89 -14.21 11.70 13.24
CA ASN A 89 -13.57 12.19 14.45
C ASN A 89 -12.24 11.49 14.80
N GLN A 90 -11.59 10.87 13.82
CA GLN A 90 -10.26 10.31 13.94
C GLN A 90 -9.34 10.75 12.79
N GLN A 91 -8.04 10.72 13.04
CA GLN A 91 -6.99 10.91 12.04
C GLN A 91 -5.81 9.99 12.31
N SER A 92 -4.97 9.78 11.30
CA SER A 92 -3.69 9.10 11.43
C SER A 92 -2.61 9.89 10.71
N ILE A 93 -1.37 9.77 11.20
CA ILE A 93 -0.20 10.09 10.39
C ILE A 93 0.27 8.84 9.66
N SER A 94 0.96 9.03 8.54
CA SER A 94 1.42 7.95 7.68
C SER A 94 2.06 6.79 8.45
N GLY A 95 1.54 5.58 8.24
CA GLY A 95 2.00 4.35 8.89
C GLY A 95 1.57 4.15 10.35
N GLN A 96 0.64 4.97 10.86
CA GLN A 96 0.09 4.83 12.21
C GLN A 96 -1.40 4.50 12.20
N SER A 97 -1.87 3.98 13.33
CA SER A 97 -3.28 3.73 13.56
C SER A 97 -4.06 5.04 13.74
N CYS A 98 -5.36 4.99 13.49
CA CYS A 98 -6.24 6.12 13.72
C CYS A 98 -6.32 6.48 15.21
N THR A 99 -6.32 7.77 15.49
CA THR A 99 -6.39 8.37 16.82
C THR A 99 -7.48 9.43 16.85
N ILE A 100 -8.12 9.60 18.01
CA ILE A 100 -9.23 10.54 18.18
C ILE A 100 -8.74 11.98 18.01
N CYS A 101 -9.56 12.82 17.38
CA CYS A 101 -9.27 14.24 17.26
C CYS A 101 -9.07 14.92 18.63
N PRO A 102 -8.10 15.84 18.75
CA PRO A 102 -7.93 16.64 19.96
C PRO A 102 -9.21 17.42 20.33
N PRO A 103 -9.39 17.78 21.60
CA PRO A 103 -10.52 18.61 22.03
C PRO A 103 -10.67 19.89 21.18
N GLY A 104 -11.89 20.15 20.71
CA GLY A 104 -12.21 21.31 19.86
C GLY A 104 -11.97 21.12 18.37
N GLN A 105 -11.52 19.93 17.94
CA GLN A 105 -11.38 19.55 16.54
C GLN A 105 -12.33 18.41 16.18
N SER A 106 -12.61 18.29 14.88
CA SER A 106 -13.34 17.16 14.29
C SER A 106 -12.81 16.85 12.90
N SER A 107 -13.05 15.63 12.42
CA SER A 107 -12.78 15.20 11.06
C SER A 107 -13.96 14.40 10.52
N ILE A 108 -14.14 14.41 9.21
CA ILE A 108 -14.92 13.39 8.51
C ILE A 108 -13.97 12.28 8.03
N SER A 109 -14.51 11.10 7.74
CA SER A 109 -13.71 9.95 7.33
C SER A 109 -12.68 10.29 6.23
N GLY A 110 -11.42 9.93 6.48
CA GLY A 110 -10.30 10.15 5.54
C GLY A 110 -9.72 11.57 5.52
N THR A 111 -10.16 12.45 6.43
CA THR A 111 -9.65 13.82 6.55
C THR A 111 -8.90 14.04 7.85
N SER A 112 -8.08 15.10 7.89
CA SER A 112 -7.36 15.49 9.09
C SER A 112 -8.28 16.21 10.07
N CYS A 113 -7.93 16.19 11.35
CA CYS A 113 -8.69 16.92 12.36
C CYS A 113 -8.52 18.42 12.18
N GLU A 114 -9.64 19.12 12.08
CA GLU A 114 -9.68 20.57 11.93
C GLU A 114 -10.55 21.18 13.02
N ILE A 115 -10.24 22.42 13.41
CA ILE A 115 -11.10 23.17 14.36
C ILE A 115 -12.45 23.40 13.67
N ALA A 116 -13.55 23.13 14.39
CA ALA A 116 -14.92 23.21 13.84
C ALA A 116 -15.27 24.57 13.19
N THR A 117 -14.58 25.64 13.57
CA THR A 117 -14.74 26.98 12.97
C THR A 117 -14.23 27.04 11.51
N THR A 118 -13.36 26.13 11.10
CA THR A 118 -12.81 26.02 9.73
C THR A 118 -13.75 25.23 8.81
N PHE A 119 -14.44 24.21 9.33
CA PHE A 119 -15.49 23.48 8.61
C PHE A 119 -16.65 24.42 8.23
N SER A 120 -17.03 25.31 9.16
CA SER A 120 -17.99 26.39 8.90
C SER A 120 -17.52 27.33 7.78
N LYS A 121 -16.23 27.68 7.70
CA LYS A 121 -15.71 28.54 6.63
C LYS A 121 -15.78 27.87 5.26
N ASN A 122 -15.46 26.58 5.14
CA ASN A 122 -15.56 25.85 3.87
C ASN A 122 -17.03 25.67 3.43
N LEU A 123 -17.94 25.36 4.35
CA LEU A 123 -19.37 25.27 4.06
C LEU A 123 -19.95 26.65 3.69
N GLN A 124 -19.60 27.71 4.42
CA GLN A 124 -20.00 29.08 4.10
C GLN A 124 -19.44 29.54 2.75
N GLN A 125 -18.19 29.22 2.42
CA GLN A 125 -17.60 29.54 1.12
C GLN A 125 -18.33 28.82 -0.03
N PHE A 126 -18.77 27.58 0.19
CA PHE A 126 -19.56 26.81 -0.79
C PHE A 126 -20.96 27.43 -0.97
N PHE A 127 -21.64 27.78 0.12
CA PHE A 127 -22.93 28.48 0.07
C PHE A 127 -22.80 29.86 -0.60
N ILE A 128 -21.79 30.65 -0.27
CA ILE A 128 -21.57 31.99 -0.84
C ILE A 128 -21.29 31.89 -2.35
N LYS A 129 -20.44 30.96 -2.80
CA LYS A 129 -20.19 30.74 -4.23
C LYS A 129 -21.46 30.28 -4.96
N SER A 130 -22.24 29.38 -4.37
CA SER A 130 -23.47 28.87 -4.98
C SER A 130 -24.56 29.95 -5.10
N VAL A 131 -24.69 30.83 -4.10
CA VAL A 131 -25.61 31.98 -4.12
C VAL A 131 -25.15 33.07 -5.10
N LEU A 132 -23.85 33.36 -5.19
CA LEU A 132 -23.32 34.30 -6.18
C LEU A 132 -23.57 33.82 -7.61
N ILE A 133 -23.33 32.54 -7.89
CA ILE A 133 -23.55 31.98 -9.24
C ILE A 133 -25.04 32.06 -9.62
N SER A 134 -25.96 31.79 -8.70
CA SER A 134 -27.39 31.90 -8.99
C SER A 134 -27.83 33.35 -9.20
N MET A 135 -27.25 34.34 -8.52
CA MET A 135 -27.53 35.75 -8.81
C MET A 135 -27.05 36.19 -10.20
N PHE A 136 -25.92 35.69 -10.67
CA PHE A 136 -25.39 36.01 -12.01
C PHE A 136 -26.11 35.29 -13.16
N LEU A 137 -26.76 34.14 -12.90
CA LEU A 137 -27.53 33.41 -13.92
C LEU A 137 -28.98 33.92 -14.09
N ILE A 138 -29.43 34.83 -13.22
CA ILE A 138 -30.78 35.44 -13.26
C ILE A 138 -30.70 36.90 -13.77
N SER A 139 -29.51 37.40 -14.14
CA SER A 139 -29.29 38.70 -14.80
C SER A 139 -29.03 38.52 -16.29
#